data_AF-A0A6L5F583-F1
#
_entry.id   AF-A0A6L5F583-F1
#
_cell.length_a   1.000
_cell.length_b   1.000
_cell.length_c   1.000
_cell.angle_alpha   90.00
_cell.angle_beta   90.00
_cell.angle_gamma   90.00
#
_symmetry.space_group_name_H-M   'P 1'
#
loop_
_entity.id
_entity.type
_entity.pdbx_description
1 polymer ?
#
loop_
_entity_poly.entity_id
_entity_poly.type
_entity_poly.pdbx_seq_one_letter_code
_entity_poly.pdbx_strand_id
1 'polypeptide(L)'
;MTASVDTEKVKRSFRTNWVDLFLWAIRIGAIIIITWGLVGSIVKFASGQGLSASQWRDLLVAGLSQGAMYGLLALGYSMVYGVLGFINFAHGEVFMSGAMVGFIAANWLFANGLWAANPFLSLGIVLLVAMFTSTLVAVLVERIAYRRLRGSPRLIPLITSIGVSFFLQYAFAGLFGVGLRSYPAAPEPFAGQMNIFGLPIDGTSVFVIAVAILSMIGLWYFVT
;
A
#
# COMPACT_ATOMS: atom_id res chain seq x y z
N MET A 1 -4.32 33.96 -52.91
CA MET A 1 -5.59 33.72 -52.18
C MET A 1 -5.31 32.67 -51.11
N THR A 2 -4.52 33.02 -50.09
CA THR A 2 -3.94 32.07 -49.10
C THR A 2 -3.54 32.85 -47.84
N ALA A 3 -4.49 33.24 -47.00
CA ALA A 3 -4.19 33.88 -45.71
C ALA A 3 -5.34 33.89 -44.67
N SER A 4 -6.47 33.23 -44.89
CA SER A 4 -7.67 33.42 -44.04
C SER A 4 -8.10 32.19 -43.22
N VAL A 5 -7.40 31.05 -43.29
CA VAL A 5 -7.84 29.79 -42.65
C VAL A 5 -7.16 29.51 -41.30
N ASP A 6 -6.03 30.18 -40.98
CA ASP A 6 -5.25 29.89 -39.77
C ASP A 6 -5.67 30.64 -38.50
N THR A 7 -6.48 31.70 -38.60
CA THR A 7 -6.84 32.52 -37.43
C THR A 7 -7.95 31.91 -36.58
N GLU A 8 -8.74 30.98 -37.12
CA GLU A 8 -9.89 30.40 -36.41
C GLU A 8 -9.50 29.24 -35.47
N LYS A 9 -8.41 28.50 -35.78
CA LYS A 9 -7.92 27.39 -34.94
C LYS A 9 -7.23 27.86 -33.66
N VAL A 10 -6.70 29.09 -33.62
CA VAL A 10 -6.02 29.66 -32.45
C VAL A 10 -7.02 30.06 -31.34
N LYS A 11 -8.28 30.36 -31.68
CA LYS A 11 -9.28 30.83 -30.71
C LYS A 11 -9.95 29.74 -29.85
N ARG A 12 -9.67 28.46 -30.08
CA ARG A 12 -10.30 27.34 -29.32
C ARG A 12 -9.50 26.82 -28.12
N SER A 13 -8.35 27.41 -27.78
CA SER A 13 -7.45 26.84 -26.75
C SER A 13 -7.67 27.27 -25.29
N PHE A 14 -8.70 28.07 -24.98
CA PHE A 14 -8.88 28.60 -23.62
C PHE A 14 -10.34 28.58 -23.13
N ARG A 15 -11.02 27.44 -23.28
CA ARG A 15 -12.09 27.12 -22.33
C ARG A 15 -11.45 26.43 -21.14
N THR A 16 -10.93 27.21 -20.19
CA THR A 16 -10.54 26.71 -18.88
C THR A 16 -11.79 26.12 -18.24
N ASN A 17 -11.85 24.81 -18.15
CA ASN A 17 -12.93 24.15 -17.45
C ASN A 17 -12.75 24.41 -15.95
N TRP A 18 -13.84 24.43 -15.19
CA TRP A 18 -13.80 24.51 -13.72
C TRP A 18 -12.91 23.41 -13.11
N VAL A 19 -12.83 22.27 -13.79
CA VAL A 19 -11.91 21.16 -13.45
C VAL A 19 -10.45 21.58 -13.60
N ASP A 20 -10.08 22.30 -14.65
CA ASP A 20 -8.69 22.75 -14.87
C ASP A 20 -8.27 23.76 -13.80
N LEU A 21 -9.18 24.68 -13.43
CA LEU A 21 -8.97 25.62 -12.35
C LEU A 21 -8.76 24.90 -11.01
N PHE A 22 -9.60 23.89 -10.73
CA PHE A 22 -9.50 23.08 -9.52
C PHE A 22 -8.18 22.29 -9.46
N LEU A 23 -7.79 21.64 -10.55
CA LEU A 23 -6.52 20.91 -10.63
C LEU A 23 -5.31 21.84 -10.50
N TRP A 24 -5.39 23.05 -11.07
CA TRP A 24 -4.35 24.06 -10.94
C TRP A 24 -4.22 24.56 -9.49
N ALA A 25 -5.34 24.75 -8.80
CA ALA A 25 -5.36 25.11 -7.38
C ALA A 25 -4.70 24.03 -6.50
N ILE A 26 -4.99 22.74 -6.72
CA ILE A 26 -4.33 21.64 -5.99
C ILE A 26 -2.81 21.65 -6.24
N ARG A 27 -2.39 21.79 -7.50
CA ARG A 27 -0.96 21.80 -7.87
C ARG A 27 -0.22 22.95 -7.20
N ILE A 28 -0.79 24.15 -7.23
CA ILE A 28 -0.22 25.31 -6.56
C ILE A 28 -0.18 25.12 -5.06
N GLY A 29 -1.26 24.62 -4.46
CA GLY A 29 -1.29 24.30 -3.03
C GLY A 29 -0.18 23.33 -2.63
N ALA A 30 0.01 22.26 -3.40
CA ALA A 30 1.10 21.30 -3.18
C ALA A 30 2.49 21.97 -3.30
N ILE A 31 2.70 22.78 -4.34
CA ILE A 31 3.98 23.50 -4.54
C ILE A 31 4.25 24.47 -3.39
N ILE A 32 3.23 25.21 -2.93
CA ILE A 32 3.35 26.13 -1.80
C ILE A 32 3.72 25.37 -0.52
N ILE A 33 3.06 24.24 -0.24
CA ILE A 33 3.34 23.42 0.95
C ILE A 33 4.78 22.88 0.90
N ILE A 34 5.19 22.34 -0.25
CA ILE A 34 6.54 21.77 -0.44
C ILE A 34 7.61 22.86 -0.30
N THR A 35 7.41 24.02 -0.94
CA THR A 35 8.36 25.13 -0.87
C THR A 35 8.42 25.73 0.54
N TRP A 36 7.29 25.89 1.21
CA TRP A 36 7.24 26.36 2.59
C TRP A 36 7.96 25.40 3.55
N GLY A 37 7.76 24.09 3.40
CA GLY A 37 8.48 23.05 4.16
C GLY A 37 9.98 23.04 3.90
N LEU A 38 10.40 23.16 2.63
CA LEU A 38 11.81 23.23 2.23
C LEU A 38 12.50 24.47 2.78
N VAL A 39 11.90 25.65 2.61
CA VAL A 39 12.43 26.90 3.15
C VAL A 39 12.51 26.84 4.66
N GLY A 40 11.46 26.34 5.33
CA GLY A 40 11.46 26.14 6.78
C GLY A 40 12.58 25.20 7.25
N SER A 41 12.86 24.13 6.51
CA SER A 41 13.96 23.20 6.80
C SER A 41 15.33 23.88 6.66
N ILE A 42 15.54 24.64 5.58
CA ILE A 42 16.79 25.38 5.33
C ILE A 42 17.00 26.48 6.38
N VAL A 43 15.97 27.23 6.74
CA VAL A 43 16.04 28.28 7.76
C VAL A 43 16.35 27.70 9.14
N LYS A 44 15.73 26.57 9.50
CA LYS A 44 16.07 25.84 10.74
C LYS A 44 17.52 25.34 10.72
N PHE A 45 17.96 24.80 9.59
CA PHE A 45 19.35 24.38 9.41
C PHE A 45 20.35 25.53 9.56
N ALA A 46 20.09 26.68 8.92
CA ALA A 46 20.93 27.87 9.01
C ALA A 46 20.95 28.49 10.43
N SER A 47 19.89 28.29 11.23
CA SER A 47 19.80 28.74 12.63
C SER A 47 20.34 27.73 13.64
N GLY A 48 20.97 26.63 13.19
CA GLY A 48 21.54 25.60 14.07
C GLY A 48 20.49 24.72 14.77
N GLN A 49 19.20 24.91 14.48
CA GLN A 49 18.07 24.10 14.97
C GLN A 49 17.56 23.10 13.92
N GLY A 50 18.29 22.92 12.82
CA GLY A 50 17.90 22.04 11.74
C GLY A 50 18.25 20.60 12.01
N LEU A 51 17.71 19.74 11.15
CA LEU A 51 17.98 18.30 11.21
C LEU A 51 19.48 18.04 11.01
N SER A 52 20.05 17.22 11.88
CA SER A 52 21.43 16.77 11.76
C SER A 52 21.60 15.83 10.55
N ALA A 53 22.85 15.63 10.12
CA ALA A 53 23.15 14.70 9.04
C ALA A 53 22.77 13.24 9.36
N SER A 54 22.68 12.85 10.65
CA SER A 54 22.14 11.54 11.03
C SER A 54 20.62 11.51 10.83
N GLN A 55 19.90 12.52 11.31
CA GLN A 55 18.44 12.59 11.18
C GLN A 55 17.98 12.62 9.72
N TRP A 56 18.71 13.30 8.84
CA TRP A 56 18.44 13.25 7.39
C TRP A 56 18.60 11.85 6.80
N ARG A 57 19.63 11.11 7.24
CA ARG A 57 19.82 9.71 6.83
C ARG A 57 18.68 8.83 7.32
N ASP A 58 18.26 9.01 8.58
CA ASP A 58 17.16 8.25 9.18
C ASP A 58 15.83 8.52 8.44
N LEU A 59 15.55 9.77 8.08
CA LEU A 59 14.37 10.15 7.30
C LEU A 59 14.37 9.52 5.90
N LEU A 60 15.53 9.47 5.23
CA LEU A 60 15.65 8.84 3.91
C LEU A 60 15.39 7.34 3.99
N VAL A 61 15.95 6.66 5.00
CA VAL A 61 15.73 5.23 5.25
C VAL A 61 14.26 4.95 5.55
N ALA A 62 13.66 5.71 6.46
CA ALA A 62 12.25 5.58 6.82
C ALA A 62 11.34 5.83 5.60
N GLY A 63 11.64 6.86 4.80
CA GLY A 63 10.92 7.17 3.57
C GLY A 63 11.02 6.07 2.52
N LEU A 64 12.19 5.46 2.34
CA LEU A 64 12.39 4.33 1.44
C LEU A 64 11.62 3.09 1.90
N SER A 65 11.65 2.79 3.20
CA SER A 65 10.89 1.66 3.76
C SER A 65 9.38 1.84 3.58
N GLN A 66 8.87 3.02 3.92
CA GLN A 66 7.45 3.32 3.75
C GLN A 66 7.05 3.34 2.27
N GLY A 67 7.93 3.84 1.40
CA GLY A 67 7.77 3.80 -0.05
C GLY A 67 7.71 2.37 -0.59
N ALA A 68 8.54 1.44 -0.07
CA ALA A 68 8.51 0.04 -0.44
C ALA A 68 7.20 -0.65 0.00
N MET A 69 6.70 -0.34 1.20
CA MET A 69 5.37 -0.78 1.66
C MET A 69 4.26 -0.33 0.71
N TYR A 70 4.23 0.97 0.38
CA TYR A 70 3.23 1.51 -0.54
C TYR A 70 3.40 0.97 -1.96
N GLY A 71 4.64 0.72 -2.40
CA GLY A 71 4.94 0.08 -3.68
C GLY A 71 4.39 -1.34 -3.76
N LEU A 72 4.54 -2.13 -2.70
CA LEU A 72 3.99 -3.48 -2.62
C LEU A 72 2.44 -3.47 -2.66
N LEU A 73 1.81 -2.54 -1.95
CA LEU A 73 0.35 -2.35 -2.00
C LEU A 73 -0.12 -1.94 -3.40
N ALA A 74 0.60 -1.02 -4.04
CA ALA A 74 0.29 -0.57 -5.40
C ALA A 74 0.45 -1.69 -6.43
N LEU A 75 1.49 -2.52 -6.29
CA LEU A 75 1.71 -3.70 -7.12
C LEU A 75 0.56 -4.70 -6.98
N GLY A 76 0.11 -4.99 -5.75
CA GLY A 76 -1.04 -5.86 -5.51
C GLY A 76 -2.31 -5.34 -6.19
N TYR A 77 -2.61 -4.05 -6.03
CA TYR A 77 -3.80 -3.43 -6.63
C TYR A 77 -3.75 -3.41 -8.16
N SER A 78 -2.58 -3.11 -8.75
CA SER A 78 -2.42 -3.08 -10.21
C SER A 78 -2.52 -4.46 -10.83
N MET A 79 -1.98 -5.49 -10.17
CA MET A 79 -2.07 -6.88 -10.64
C MET A 79 -3.53 -7.39 -10.61
N VAL A 80 -4.25 -7.13 -9.52
CA VAL A 80 -5.66 -7.55 -9.40
C VAL A 80 -6.52 -6.88 -10.47
N TYR A 81 -6.32 -5.58 -10.70
CA TYR A 81 -6.98 -4.89 -11.81
C TYR A 81 -6.58 -5.47 -13.17
N GLY A 82 -5.29 -5.78 -13.37
CA GLY A 82 -4.77 -6.36 -14.60
C GLY A 82 -5.40 -7.71 -14.94
N VAL A 83 -5.70 -8.55 -13.95
CA VAL A 83 -6.32 -9.87 -14.14
C VAL A 83 -7.85 -9.79 -14.24
N LEU A 84 -8.50 -8.98 -13.39
CA LEU A 84 -9.97 -8.91 -13.33
C LEU A 84 -10.57 -7.97 -14.38
N GLY A 85 -9.84 -6.95 -14.83
CA GLY A 85 -10.32 -5.97 -15.81
C GLY A 85 -11.38 -4.99 -15.28
N PHE A 86 -11.62 -4.97 -13.96
CA PHE A 86 -12.49 -4.01 -13.28
C PHE A 86 -11.91 -3.59 -11.92
N ILE A 87 -12.36 -2.45 -11.41
CA ILE A 87 -11.93 -1.92 -10.12
C ILE A 87 -12.48 -2.82 -9.01
N ASN A 88 -11.58 -3.47 -8.26
CA ASN A 88 -11.93 -4.35 -7.16
C ASN A 88 -11.76 -3.62 -5.81
N PHE A 89 -12.85 -3.08 -5.28
CA PHE A 89 -12.88 -2.43 -3.97
C PHE A 89 -12.64 -3.41 -2.82
N ALA A 90 -13.03 -4.68 -2.98
CA ALA A 90 -12.88 -5.72 -1.95
C ALA A 90 -11.42 -6.15 -1.68
N HIS A 91 -10.44 -5.62 -2.43
CA HIS A 91 -9.04 -6.01 -2.30
C HIS A 91 -8.50 -5.73 -0.88
N GLY A 92 -8.88 -4.60 -0.28
CA GLY A 92 -8.45 -4.23 1.07
C GLY A 92 -8.97 -5.19 2.14
N GLU A 93 -10.19 -5.69 1.97
CA GLU A 93 -10.85 -6.59 2.90
C GLU A 93 -10.33 -8.03 2.76
N VAL A 94 -9.96 -8.44 1.56
CA VAL A 94 -9.22 -9.69 1.34
C VAL A 94 -7.84 -9.62 2.02
N PHE A 95 -7.13 -8.51 1.89
CA PHE A 95 -5.87 -8.28 2.60
C PHE A 95 -6.06 -8.29 4.12
N MET A 96 -7.09 -7.58 4.62
CA MET A 96 -7.48 -7.56 6.03
C MET A 96 -7.75 -8.96 6.57
N SER A 97 -8.44 -9.82 5.80
CA SER A 97 -8.76 -11.18 6.25
C SER A 97 -7.50 -12.00 6.56
N GLY A 98 -6.47 -11.90 5.70
CA GLY A 98 -5.18 -12.53 5.93
C GLY A 98 -4.43 -11.93 7.10
N ALA A 99 -4.38 -10.59 7.20
CA ALA A 99 -3.72 -9.89 8.30
C ALA A 99 -4.35 -10.21 9.67
N MET A 100 -5.69 -10.30 9.75
CA MET A 100 -6.37 -10.59 11.01
C MET A 100 -6.12 -12.04 11.47
N VAL A 101 -6.21 -13.02 10.57
CA VAL A 101 -5.94 -14.43 10.93
C VAL A 101 -4.45 -14.65 11.20
N GLY A 102 -3.56 -13.97 10.47
CA GLY A 102 -2.14 -13.93 10.77
C GLY A 102 -1.84 -13.32 12.15
N PHE A 103 -2.56 -12.28 12.55
CA PHE A 103 -2.47 -11.68 13.89
C PHE A 103 -2.88 -12.67 14.99
N ILE A 104 -3.96 -13.42 14.77
CA ILE A 104 -4.40 -14.47 15.71
C ILE A 104 -3.31 -15.55 15.85
N ALA A 105 -2.76 -16.01 14.73
CA ALA A 105 -1.66 -16.97 14.73
C ALA A 105 -0.41 -16.43 15.46
N ALA A 106 -0.05 -15.16 15.23
CA ALA A 106 1.07 -14.50 15.89
C ALA A 106 0.88 -14.44 17.41
N ASN A 107 -0.30 -14.04 17.89
CA ASN A 107 -0.57 -14.02 19.33
C ASN A 107 -0.57 -15.41 19.95
N TRP A 108 -1.08 -16.41 19.24
CA TRP A 108 -1.06 -17.79 19.71
C TRP A 108 0.38 -18.30 19.85
N LEU A 109 1.25 -18.03 18.85
CA LEU A 109 2.68 -18.38 18.91
C LEU A 109 3.41 -17.62 20.03
N PHE A 110 3.05 -16.36 20.24
CA PHE A 110 3.58 -15.52 21.32
C PHE A 110 3.21 -16.06 22.71
N ALA A 111 1.93 -16.37 22.93
CA ALA A 111 1.43 -16.90 24.19
C ALA A 111 2.04 -18.27 24.56
N ASN A 112 2.43 -19.08 23.56
CA ASN A 112 3.08 -20.37 23.77
C ASN A 112 4.62 -20.28 23.85
N GLY A 113 5.20 -19.08 23.85
CA GLY A 113 6.67 -18.88 23.90
C GLY A 113 7.42 -19.26 22.62
N LEU A 114 6.73 -19.77 21.59
CA LEU A 114 7.31 -20.16 20.31
C LEU A 114 7.84 -18.97 19.51
N TRP A 115 7.23 -17.81 19.72
CA TRP A 115 7.62 -16.55 19.06
C TRP A 115 9.08 -16.18 19.31
N ALA A 116 9.54 -16.30 20.57
CA ALA A 116 10.92 -16.02 20.95
C ALA A 116 11.85 -17.22 20.71
N ALA A 117 11.34 -18.45 20.91
CA ALA A 117 12.15 -19.66 20.77
C ALA A 117 12.54 -19.97 19.31
N ASN A 118 11.63 -19.73 18.36
CA ASN A 118 11.81 -20.05 16.94
C ASN A 118 11.30 -18.89 16.06
N PRO A 119 12.04 -17.77 15.97
CA PRO A 119 11.60 -16.54 15.31
C PRO A 119 11.29 -16.72 13.83
N PHE A 120 12.20 -17.35 13.08
CA PHE A 120 12.05 -17.57 11.64
C PHE A 120 10.87 -18.50 11.31
N LEU A 121 10.73 -19.58 12.08
CA LEU A 121 9.62 -20.52 11.89
C LEU A 121 8.28 -19.86 12.22
N SER A 122 8.21 -19.09 13.31
CA SER A 122 7.01 -18.38 13.72
C SER A 122 6.57 -17.35 12.68
N LEU A 123 7.51 -16.56 12.15
CA LEU A 123 7.22 -15.62 11.06
C LEU A 123 6.78 -16.34 9.78
N GLY A 124 7.43 -17.46 9.44
CA GLY A 124 7.04 -18.30 8.32
C GLY A 124 5.60 -18.82 8.45
N ILE A 125 5.24 -19.33 9.63
CA ILE A 125 3.88 -19.79 9.93
C ILE A 125 2.87 -18.65 9.80
N VAL A 126 3.15 -17.48 10.40
CA VAL A 126 2.25 -16.32 10.31
C VAL A 126 2.04 -15.87 8.88
N LEU A 127 3.11 -15.79 8.08
CA LEU A 127 3.02 -15.43 6.67
C LEU A 127 2.22 -16.45 5.88
N LEU A 128 2.50 -17.74 6.06
CA LEU A 128 1.77 -18.81 5.37
C LEU A 128 0.29 -18.81 5.73
N VAL A 129 -0.06 -18.63 7.01
CA VAL A 129 -1.45 -18.55 7.46
C VAL A 129 -2.14 -17.31 6.88
N ALA A 130 -1.47 -16.15 6.88
CA ALA A 130 -2.02 -14.93 6.30
C ALA A 130 -2.24 -15.06 4.79
N MET A 131 -1.25 -15.57 4.05
CA MET A 131 -1.33 -15.81 2.60
C MET A 131 -2.39 -16.84 2.25
N PHE A 132 -2.46 -17.95 2.99
CA PHE A 132 -3.45 -18.99 2.78
C PHE A 132 -4.86 -18.44 2.99
N THR A 133 -5.09 -17.70 4.08
CA THR A 133 -6.40 -17.14 4.41
C THR A 133 -6.83 -16.10 3.36
N SER A 134 -5.95 -15.16 3.00
CA SER A 134 -6.29 -14.14 1.99
C SER A 134 -6.56 -14.78 0.63
N THR A 135 -5.77 -15.78 0.24
CA THR A 135 -5.98 -16.54 -1.01
C THR A 135 -7.31 -17.29 -0.97
N LEU A 136 -7.63 -17.95 0.14
CA LEU A 136 -8.88 -18.67 0.29
C LEU A 136 -10.08 -17.73 0.16
N VAL A 137 -10.07 -16.58 0.85
CA VAL A 137 -11.13 -15.58 0.74
C VAL A 137 -11.21 -15.02 -0.68
N ALA A 138 -10.08 -14.71 -1.32
CA ALA A 138 -10.03 -14.24 -2.71
C ALA A 138 -10.68 -15.25 -3.67
N VAL A 139 -10.34 -16.53 -3.55
CA VAL A 139 -10.86 -17.61 -4.39
C VAL A 139 -12.36 -17.83 -4.14
N LEU A 140 -12.81 -17.78 -2.88
CA LEU A 140 -14.23 -17.89 -2.56
C LEU A 140 -15.03 -16.73 -3.16
N VAL A 141 -14.56 -15.50 -3.00
CA VAL A 141 -15.18 -14.32 -3.60
C VAL A 141 -15.20 -14.41 -5.13
N GLU A 142 -14.08 -14.81 -5.73
CA GLU A 142 -13.98 -15.00 -7.17
C GLU A 142 -15.03 -16.00 -7.66
N ARG A 143 -15.12 -17.18 -7.03
CA ARG A 143 -16.04 -18.24 -7.45
C ARG A 143 -17.51 -17.89 -7.24
N ILE A 144 -17.83 -17.25 -6.11
CA ILE A 144 -19.21 -17.00 -5.69
C ILE A 144 -19.76 -15.75 -6.37
N ALA A 145 -18.97 -14.67 -6.43
CA ALA A 145 -19.42 -13.38 -6.93
C ALA A 145 -18.90 -13.09 -8.34
N TYR A 146 -17.58 -12.97 -8.52
CA TYR A 146 -17.03 -12.36 -9.75
C TYR A 146 -17.10 -13.26 -10.98
N ARG A 147 -16.85 -14.57 -10.84
CA ARG A 147 -16.84 -15.52 -11.95
C ARG A 147 -18.17 -15.59 -12.68
N ARG A 148 -19.27 -15.43 -11.94
CA ARG A 148 -20.65 -15.44 -12.49
C ARG A 148 -20.98 -14.20 -13.31
N LEU A 149 -20.20 -13.12 -13.16
CA LEU A 149 -20.47 -11.81 -13.74
C LEU A 149 -19.46 -11.42 -14.83
N ARG A 150 -18.57 -12.33 -15.25
CA ARG A 150 -17.54 -12.07 -16.26
C ARG A 150 -18.10 -11.64 -17.63
N GLY A 151 -19.34 -12.02 -17.95
CA GLY A 151 -20.02 -11.63 -19.20
C GLY A 151 -20.89 -10.37 -19.08
N SER A 152 -20.94 -9.74 -17.90
CA SER A 152 -21.84 -8.61 -17.64
C SER A 152 -21.17 -7.26 -17.93
N PRO A 153 -21.94 -6.20 -18.21
CA PRO A 153 -21.43 -4.82 -18.29
C PRO A 153 -20.54 -4.45 -17.10
N ARG A 154 -19.45 -3.69 -17.34
CA ARG A 154 -18.40 -3.36 -16.35
C ARG A 154 -18.91 -2.73 -15.04
N LEU A 155 -20.07 -2.08 -15.07
CA LEU A 155 -20.70 -1.50 -13.88
C LEU A 155 -21.20 -2.56 -12.88
N ILE A 156 -21.62 -3.74 -13.36
CA ILE A 156 -22.19 -4.79 -12.50
C ILE A 156 -21.11 -5.43 -11.60
N PRO A 157 -19.94 -5.86 -12.11
CA PRO A 157 -18.83 -6.30 -11.27
C PRO A 157 -18.34 -5.23 -10.29
N LEU A 158 -18.37 -3.95 -10.68
CA LEU A 158 -17.99 -2.82 -9.81
C LEU A 158 -18.91 -2.73 -8.58
N ILE A 159 -20.23 -2.71 -8.80
CA ILE A 159 -21.23 -2.67 -7.71
C ILE A 159 -21.12 -3.91 -6.83
N THR A 160 -20.92 -5.07 -7.46
CA THR A 160 -20.72 -6.34 -6.74
C THR A 160 -19.49 -6.28 -5.85
N SER A 161 -18.39 -5.71 -6.34
CA SER A 161 -17.16 -5.56 -5.57
C SER A 161 -17.35 -4.67 -4.33
N ILE A 162 -18.12 -3.60 -4.44
CA ILE A 162 -18.50 -2.76 -3.29
C ILE A 162 -19.33 -3.59 -2.28
N GLY A 163 -20.31 -4.35 -2.78
CA GLY A 163 -21.12 -5.23 -1.93
C GLY A 163 -20.29 -6.29 -1.19
N VAL A 164 -19.31 -6.89 -1.87
CA VAL A 164 -18.38 -7.85 -1.25
C VAL A 164 -17.47 -7.18 -0.23
N SER A 165 -16.95 -5.98 -0.52
CA SER A 165 -16.15 -5.19 0.44
C SER A 165 -16.92 -4.98 1.74
N PHE A 166 -18.14 -4.44 1.68
CA PHE A 166 -18.96 -4.26 2.89
C PHE A 166 -19.28 -5.59 3.57
N PHE A 167 -19.63 -6.64 2.82
CA PHE A 167 -19.89 -7.95 3.41
C PHE A 167 -18.69 -8.48 4.20
N LEU A 168 -17.49 -8.47 3.61
CA LEU A 168 -16.28 -8.94 4.28
C LEU A 168 -15.92 -8.06 5.47
N GLN A 169 -16.02 -6.73 5.33
CA GLN A 169 -15.78 -5.79 6.40
C GLN A 169 -16.69 -6.05 7.60
N TYR A 170 -18.00 -6.16 7.39
CA TYR A 170 -18.96 -6.41 8.47
C TYR A 170 -18.88 -7.83 9.02
N ALA A 171 -18.56 -8.84 8.20
CA ALA A 171 -18.33 -10.19 8.67
C ALA A 171 -17.15 -10.25 9.64
N PHE A 172 -16.01 -9.63 9.30
CA PHE A 172 -14.85 -9.59 10.18
C PHE A 172 -15.08 -8.69 11.41
N ALA A 173 -15.77 -7.57 11.24
CA ALA A 173 -16.15 -6.72 12.37
C ALA A 173 -17.07 -7.47 13.36
N GLY A 174 -18.00 -8.29 12.87
CA GLY A 174 -18.87 -9.12 13.70
C GLY A 174 -18.15 -10.28 14.40
N LEU A 175 -17.17 -10.89 13.72
CA LEU A 175 -16.40 -12.02 14.27
C LEU A 175 -15.30 -11.60 15.26
N PHE A 176 -14.63 -10.48 15.01
CA PHE A 176 -13.39 -10.09 15.72
C PHE A 176 -13.45 -8.73 16.42
N GLY A 177 -14.53 -7.97 16.18
CA GLY A 177 -14.70 -6.59 16.66
C GLY A 177 -14.06 -5.56 15.74
N VAL A 178 -14.26 -4.27 16.07
CA VAL A 178 -13.79 -3.10 15.30
C VAL A 178 -12.55 -2.42 15.90
N GLY A 179 -11.99 -2.99 16.97
CA GLY A 179 -10.84 -2.40 17.67
C GLY A 179 -9.54 -2.51 16.87
N LEU A 180 -8.66 -1.51 17.03
CA LEU A 180 -7.31 -1.58 16.49
C LEU A 180 -6.54 -2.76 17.13
N ARG A 181 -5.96 -3.61 16.30
CA ARG A 181 -5.15 -4.76 16.73
C ARG A 181 -3.72 -4.57 16.23
N SER A 182 -2.76 -4.66 17.16
CA SER A 182 -1.33 -4.54 16.85
C SER A 182 -0.67 -5.89 17.05
N TYR A 183 0.08 -6.35 16.04
CA TYR A 183 0.88 -7.57 16.15
C TYR A 183 1.82 -7.52 17.38
N PRO A 184 2.13 -8.68 17.98
CA PRO A 184 3.19 -8.74 19.00
C PRO A 184 4.49 -8.16 18.43
N ALA A 185 5.33 -7.62 19.31
CA ALA A 185 6.63 -7.09 18.91
C ALA A 185 7.41 -8.14 18.09
N ALA A 186 8.10 -7.69 17.05
CA ALA A 186 8.88 -8.57 16.18
C ALA A 186 9.83 -9.43 17.03
N PRO A 187 10.01 -10.72 16.72
CA PRO A 187 10.89 -11.57 17.50
C PRO A 187 12.35 -11.26 17.15
N GLU A 188 13.26 -11.35 18.12
CA GLU A 188 14.71 -11.29 17.86
C GLU A 188 15.10 -12.32 16.78
N PRO A 189 15.85 -11.97 15.72
CA PRO A 189 16.69 -10.77 15.55
C PRO A 189 16.00 -9.60 14.80
N PHE A 190 14.69 -9.69 14.52
CA PHE A 190 13.96 -8.63 13.82
C PHE A 190 13.45 -7.53 14.75
N ALA A 191 13.66 -7.69 16.06
CA ALA A 191 13.34 -6.69 17.05
C ALA A 191 14.39 -5.56 17.03
N GLY A 192 13.93 -4.31 16.94
CA GLY A 192 14.81 -3.14 17.02
C GLY A 192 15.50 -2.75 15.71
N GLN A 193 16.48 -1.86 15.87
CA GLN A 193 17.24 -1.24 14.77
C GLN A 193 18.53 -2.01 14.52
N MET A 194 18.71 -2.47 13.28
CA MET A 194 19.97 -3.02 12.81
C MET A 194 20.76 -1.92 12.11
N ASN A 195 22.02 -1.74 12.50
CA ASN A 195 22.93 -0.81 11.82
C ASN A 195 23.55 -1.48 10.60
N ILE A 196 22.96 -1.26 9.43
CA ILE A 196 23.46 -1.77 8.15
C ILE A 196 24.22 -0.64 7.46
N PHE A 197 25.54 -0.79 7.26
CA PHE A 197 26.40 0.24 6.65
C PHE A 197 26.31 1.63 7.32
N GLY A 198 26.11 1.67 8.65
CA GLY A 198 25.97 2.92 9.40
C GLY A 198 24.61 3.62 9.25
N LEU A 199 23.62 2.91 8.69
CA LEU A 199 22.22 3.32 8.65
C LEU A 199 21.41 2.49 9.66
N PRO A 200 20.73 3.13 10.63
CA PRO A 200 19.81 2.43 11.51
C PRO A 200 18.55 2.07 10.74
N ILE A 201 18.29 0.78 10.53
CA ILE A 201 17.10 0.29 9.84
C ILE A 201 16.36 -0.69 10.75
N ASP A 202 15.06 -0.50 10.94
CA ASP A 202 14.23 -1.45 11.67
C ASP A 202 14.25 -2.82 10.97
N GLY A 203 14.41 -3.91 11.74
CA GLY A 203 14.47 -5.26 11.18
C GLY A 203 13.24 -5.65 10.36
N THR A 204 12.06 -5.16 10.78
CA THR A 204 10.80 -5.32 10.04
C THR A 204 10.82 -4.61 8.69
N SER A 205 11.45 -3.43 8.62
CA SER A 205 11.55 -2.63 7.41
C SER A 205 12.44 -3.31 6.37
N VAL A 206 13.57 -3.88 6.79
CA VAL A 206 14.45 -4.68 5.92
C VAL A 206 13.70 -5.88 5.36
N PHE A 207 12.95 -6.59 6.20
CA PHE A 207 12.16 -7.74 5.77
C PHE A 207 11.10 -7.35 4.73
N VAL A 208 10.36 -6.26 4.96
CA VAL A 208 9.34 -5.78 4.03
C VAL A 208 9.95 -5.34 2.70
N ILE A 209 11.08 -4.64 2.71
CA ILE A 209 11.81 -4.26 1.49
C ILE A 209 12.24 -5.52 0.72
N ALA A 210 12.78 -6.53 1.40
CA ALA A 210 13.18 -7.78 0.78
C ALA A 210 12.00 -8.50 0.13
N VAL A 211 10.87 -8.62 0.84
CA VAL A 211 9.63 -9.22 0.29
C VAL A 211 9.10 -8.41 -0.89
N ALA A 212 9.16 -7.08 -0.83
CA ALA A 212 8.72 -6.22 -1.93
C ALA A 212 9.56 -6.43 -3.19
N ILE A 213 10.89 -6.45 -3.05
CA ILE A 213 11.81 -6.73 -4.17
C ILE A 213 11.56 -8.13 -4.74
N LEU A 214 11.48 -9.16 -3.89
CA LEU A 214 11.22 -10.53 -4.31
C LEU A 214 9.88 -10.65 -5.05
N SER A 215 8.83 -10.00 -4.55
CA SER A 215 7.50 -9.99 -5.17
C SER A 215 7.53 -9.28 -6.52
N MET A 216 8.28 -8.18 -6.63
CA MET A 216 8.42 -7.41 -7.87
C MET A 216 9.19 -8.18 -8.94
N ILE A 217 10.30 -8.84 -8.56
CA ILE A 217 11.04 -9.74 -9.44
C ILE A 217 10.17 -10.92 -9.87
N GLY A 218 9.48 -11.56 -8.91
CA GLY A 218 8.58 -12.68 -9.18
C GLY A 218 7.47 -12.33 -10.15
N LEU A 219 6.84 -11.16 -9.98
CA LEU A 219 5.83 -10.67 -10.92
C LEU A 219 6.43 -10.35 -12.29
N TRP A 220 7.62 -9.73 -12.34
CA TRP A 220 8.26 -9.39 -13.61
C TRP A 220 8.52 -10.64 -14.48
N TYR A 221 9.00 -11.73 -13.86
CA TYR A 221 9.16 -13.02 -14.52
C TYR A 221 7.84 -13.71 -14.89
N PHE A 222 6.76 -13.44 -14.15
CA PHE A 222 5.45 -14.02 -14.48
C PHE A 222 4.77 -13.31 -15.66
N VAL A 223 5.03 -12.00 -15.80
CA VAL A 223 4.42 -11.16 -16.85
C VAL A 223 5.21 -11.23 -18.17
N THR A 224 6.54 -11.38 -18.10
CA THR A 224 7.44 -11.43 -19.26
C THR A 224 7.57 -12.85 -19.80
#